data_AF-A0A517D483-F1
#
_entry.id   AF-A0A517D483-F1
#
_cell.length_a   1.000
_cell.length_b   1.000
_cell.length_c   1.000
_cell.angle_alpha   90.00
_cell.angle_beta   90.00
_cell.angle_gamma   90.00
#
_symmetry.space_group_name_H-M   'P 1'
#
loop_
_entity.id
_entity.type
_entity.pdbx_description
1 polymer ?
#
loop_
_entity_poly.entity_id
_entity_poly.type
_entity_poly.pdbx_seq_one_letter_code
_entity_poly.pdbx_strand_id
1 'polypeptide(L)'
;MTLDYTDHHCKQCGKKYDLAWMNGGLCEECFRKQKLEEARQSITEGNPDTFSDDYIICPYCGETFKPDQSEDDYLYEDGYYEYECEECGKRFEITTYTYVSHRWKTERLEEE
;
A
#
# COMPACT_ATOMS: atom_id res chain seq x y z
N MET A 1 -5.01 -1.62 -35.95
CA MET A 1 -5.82 -2.25 -34.89
C MET A 1 -6.41 -1.13 -34.07
N THR A 2 -7.72 -0.96 -34.14
CA THR A 2 -8.44 0.05 -33.34
C THR A 2 -8.27 -0.32 -31.87
N LEU A 3 -7.69 0.57 -31.07
CA LEU A 3 -7.67 0.42 -29.61
C LEU A 3 -9.13 0.48 -29.15
N ASP A 4 -9.72 -0.68 -28.85
CA ASP A 4 -11.06 -0.75 -28.28
C ASP A 4 -10.98 -0.18 -26.85
N TYR A 5 -11.43 1.06 -26.73
CA TYR A 5 -11.37 1.88 -25.52
C TYR A 5 -12.61 1.68 -24.63
N THR A 6 -13.37 0.58 -24.79
CA THR A 6 -14.79 0.59 -24.42
C THR A 6 -15.19 -0.30 -23.24
N ASP A 7 -14.29 -1.09 -22.67
CA ASP A 7 -14.64 -1.81 -21.43
C ASP A 7 -14.46 -0.92 -20.21
N HIS A 8 -15.51 -0.15 -19.93
CA HIS A 8 -15.67 0.66 -18.73
C HIS A 8 -16.05 -0.19 -17.51
N HIS A 9 -15.65 -1.45 -17.44
CA HIS A 9 -15.89 -2.31 -16.29
C HIS A 9 -14.57 -2.84 -15.72
N CYS A 10 -14.56 -3.01 -14.40
CA CYS A 10 -13.49 -3.70 -13.73
C CYS A 10 -13.47 -5.17 -14.16
N LYS A 11 -12.34 -5.64 -14.69
CA LYS A 11 -12.14 -7.04 -15.10
C LYS A 11 -12.25 -8.04 -13.94
N GLN A 12 -11.99 -7.59 -12.71
CA GLN A 12 -12.02 -8.45 -11.52
C GLN A 12 -13.43 -8.58 -10.91
N CYS A 13 -14.17 -7.47 -10.80
CA CYS A 13 -15.47 -7.47 -10.10
C CYS A 13 -16.67 -7.13 -11.00
N GLY A 14 -16.45 -6.79 -12.26
CA GLY A 14 -17.49 -6.45 -13.24
C GLY A 14 -18.19 -5.11 -13.01
N LYS A 15 -17.87 -4.37 -11.93
CA LYS A 15 -18.46 -3.05 -11.67
C LYS A 15 -18.08 -2.07 -12.78
N LYS A 16 -19.05 -1.27 -13.24
CA LYS A 16 -18.77 -0.16 -14.14
C LYS A 16 -17.84 0.84 -13.44
N TYR A 17 -16.71 1.13 -14.07
CA TYR A 17 -15.71 2.08 -13.66
C TYR A 17 -15.01 2.60 -14.92
N ASP A 18 -15.34 3.83 -15.33
CA ASP A 18 -14.92 4.37 -16.62
C ASP A 18 -13.39 4.51 -16.76
N LEU A 19 -12.70 4.62 -15.63
CA LEU A 19 -11.25 4.78 -15.52
C LEU A 19 -10.49 3.45 -15.34
N ALA A 20 -11.15 2.30 -15.52
CA ALA A 20 -10.55 0.98 -15.29
C ALA A 20 -9.25 0.78 -16.09
N TRP A 21 -9.20 1.32 -17.31
CA TRP A 21 -8.03 1.23 -18.19
C TRP A 21 -6.75 1.84 -17.59
N MET A 22 -6.84 2.83 -16.69
CA MET A 22 -5.66 3.41 -16.02
C MET A 22 -5.05 2.48 -14.98
N ASN A 23 -5.87 1.60 -14.38
CA ASN A 23 -5.47 0.66 -13.35
C ASN A 23 -5.37 -0.78 -13.91
N GLY A 24 -4.88 -0.94 -15.15
CA GLY A 24 -4.74 -2.26 -15.80
C GLY A 24 -6.07 -2.95 -16.18
N GLY A 25 -7.18 -2.25 -16.10
CA GLY A 25 -8.54 -2.78 -16.27
C GLY A 25 -9.25 -3.07 -14.95
N LEU A 26 -8.79 -2.51 -13.82
CA LEU A 26 -9.41 -2.70 -12.51
C LEU A 26 -10.07 -1.41 -12.00
N CYS A 27 -11.11 -1.53 -11.19
CA CYS A 27 -11.56 -0.40 -10.38
C CYS A 27 -10.59 -0.13 -9.23
N GLU A 28 -10.64 1.07 -8.65
CA GLU A 28 -9.78 1.48 -7.53
C GLU A 28 -9.77 0.47 -6.38
N GLU A 29 -10.93 -0.06 -5.98
CA GLU A 29 -11.01 -1.07 -4.92
C GLU A 29 -10.27 -2.36 -5.27
N CYS A 30 -10.40 -2.84 -6.50
CA CYS A 30 -9.75 -4.09 -6.93
C CYS A 30 -8.26 -3.88 -7.15
N PHE A 31 -7.86 -2.72 -7.66
CA PHE A 31 -6.46 -2.35 -7.84
C PHE A 31 -5.72 -2.25 -6.50
N ARG A 32 -6.33 -1.60 -5.49
CA ARG A 32 -5.76 -1.55 -4.14
C ARG A 32 -5.62 -2.92 -3.50
N LYS A 33 -6.63 -3.79 -3.66
CA LYS A 33 -6.55 -5.18 -3.20
C LYS A 33 -5.43 -5.95 -3.90
N GLN A 34 -5.28 -5.78 -5.21
CA GLN A 34 -4.20 -6.43 -5.95
C GLN A 34 -2.83 -5.98 -5.42
N LYS A 35 -2.60 -4.68 -5.29
CA LYS A 35 -1.35 -4.13 -4.73
C LYS A 35 -1.05 -4.69 -3.34
N LEU A 36 -2.08 -4.81 -2.49
CA LEU A 36 -1.93 -5.38 -1.16
C LEU A 36 -1.49 -6.85 -1.21
N GLU A 37 -2.08 -7.66 -2.09
CA GLU A 37 -1.67 -9.05 -2.26
C GLU A 37 -0.24 -9.17 -2.81
N GLU A 38 0.16 -8.30 -3.75
CA GLU A 38 1.53 -8.22 -4.27
C GLU A 38 2.54 -7.85 -3.16
N ALA A 39 2.19 -6.90 -2.28
CA ALA A 39 3.00 -6.54 -1.12
C ALA A 39 3.13 -7.72 -0.13
N ARG A 40 2.04 -8.46 0.15
CA ARG A 40 2.08 -9.66 1.00
C ARG A 40 2.96 -10.77 0.41
N GLN A 41 2.92 -10.94 -0.91
CA GLN A 41 3.78 -11.88 -1.61
C GLN A 41 5.26 -11.49 -1.48
N SER A 42 5.60 -10.22 -1.71
CA SER A 42 6.99 -9.74 -1.62
C SER A 42 7.58 -9.90 -0.20
N ILE A 43 6.77 -9.69 0.84
CA ILE A 43 7.13 -9.96 2.24
C ILE A 43 7.49 -11.43 2.44
N THR A 44 6.70 -12.34 1.88
CA THR A 44 6.91 -13.80 1.96
C THR A 44 8.18 -14.22 1.20
N GLU A 45 8.47 -13.58 0.07
CA GLU A 45 9.70 -13.78 -0.72
C GLU A 45 10.95 -13.19 -0.05
N GLY A 46 10.77 -12.45 1.06
CA GLY A 46 11.86 -11.92 1.87
C GLY A 46 12.35 -10.53 1.45
N ASN A 47 11.83 -9.99 0.35
CA ASN A 47 12.14 -8.65 -0.15
C ASN A 47 10.87 -7.77 -0.12
N PRO A 48 10.48 -7.25 1.06
CA PRO A 48 9.21 -6.55 1.24
C PRO A 48 9.17 -5.24 0.44
N ASP A 49 8.28 -5.15 -0.54
CA ASP A 49 7.87 -3.91 -1.19
C ASP A 49 6.54 -3.44 -0.59
N THR A 50 6.65 -2.49 0.34
CA THR A 50 5.55 -2.01 1.18
C THR A 50 5.10 -0.60 0.82
N PHE A 51 5.53 -0.09 -0.33
CA PHE A 51 5.22 1.26 -0.76
C PHE A 51 3.72 1.43 -1.05
N SER A 52 3.06 2.33 -0.31
CA SER A 52 1.60 2.46 -0.36
C SER A 52 1.15 3.87 0.03
N ASP A 53 0.11 4.36 -0.66
CA ASP A 53 -0.56 5.65 -0.39
C ASP A 53 -1.91 5.47 0.34
N ASP A 54 -2.33 4.23 0.60
CA ASP A 54 -3.60 3.92 1.28
C ASP A 54 -3.43 3.42 2.71
N TYR A 55 -2.35 2.70 2.98
CA TYR A 55 -2.08 1.97 4.22
C TYR A 55 -0.58 1.90 4.51
N ILE A 56 -0.24 1.80 5.78
CA ILE A 56 1.09 1.35 6.22
C ILE A 56 1.06 -0.17 6.31
N ILE A 57 2.05 -0.83 5.71
CA ILE A 57 2.11 -2.29 5.62
C ILE A 57 3.27 -2.79 6.48
N CYS A 58 3.02 -3.69 7.42
CA CYS A 58 4.08 -4.28 8.24
C CYS A 58 5.01 -5.14 7.36
N PRO A 59 6.34 -4.90 7.35
CA PRO A 59 7.27 -5.63 6.48
C PRO A 59 7.58 -7.05 6.99
N TYR A 60 7.04 -7.46 8.13
CA TYR A 60 7.22 -8.80 8.71
C TYR A 60 6.03 -9.72 8.51
N CYS A 61 4.80 -9.26 8.79
CA CYS A 61 3.59 -10.09 8.69
C CYS A 61 2.64 -9.70 7.56
N GLY A 62 2.81 -8.51 6.94
CA GLY A 62 1.91 -8.02 5.89
C GLY A 62 0.58 -7.48 6.39
N GLU A 63 0.45 -7.24 7.70
CA GLU A 63 -0.71 -6.55 8.25
C GLU A 63 -0.73 -5.08 7.82
N THR A 64 -1.92 -4.53 7.62
CA THR A 64 -2.09 -3.14 7.20
C THR A 64 -2.88 -2.34 8.20
N PHE A 65 -2.42 -1.12 8.47
CA PHE A 65 -3.15 -0.17 9.30
C PHE A 65 -3.18 1.21 8.63
N LYS A 66 -4.14 2.02 9.06
CA LYS A 66 -4.22 3.42 8.69
C LYS A 66 -3.81 4.24 9.91
N PRO A 67 -2.86 5.18 9.77
CA PRO A 67 -2.51 6.08 10.87
C PRO A 67 -3.73 6.91 11.28
N ASP A 68 -3.89 7.17 12.57
CA ASP A 68 -4.92 8.09 13.06
C ASP A 68 -4.37 9.52 13.08
N GLN A 69 -5.11 10.49 12.55
CA GLN A 69 -4.64 11.88 12.49
C GLN A 69 -4.49 12.55 13.86
N SER A 70 -5.07 11.98 14.92
CA SER A 70 -5.04 12.54 16.27
C SER A 70 -3.87 12.01 17.10
N GLU A 71 -3.46 10.76 16.85
CA GLU A 71 -2.40 10.06 17.60
C GLU A 71 -1.11 9.89 16.79
N ASP A 72 -1.24 9.72 15.48
CA ASP A 72 -0.15 9.47 14.55
C ASP A 72 0.04 10.62 13.53
N ASP A 73 -0.22 11.87 13.95
CA ASP A 73 -0.12 13.04 13.06
C ASP A 73 1.28 13.17 12.42
N TYR A 74 2.31 12.77 13.17
CA TYR A 74 3.69 12.75 12.73
C TYR A 74 3.93 11.82 11.53
N LEU A 75 3.11 10.75 11.35
CA LEU A 75 3.22 9.87 10.19
C LEU A 75 2.74 10.54 8.90
N TYR A 76 2.15 11.73 8.96
CA TYR A 76 1.74 12.51 7.80
C TYR A 76 2.76 13.59 7.41
N GLU A 77 3.90 13.68 8.08
CA GLU A 77 5.01 14.57 7.73
C GLU A 77 6.17 13.80 7.09
N ASP A 78 6.95 14.45 6.22
CA ASP A 78 8.16 13.84 5.64
C ASP A 78 9.15 13.46 6.75
N GLY A 79 9.50 12.19 6.85
CA GLY A 79 10.39 11.73 7.92
C GLY A 79 10.57 10.21 8.00
N TYR A 80 11.35 9.80 8.99
CA TYR A 80 11.61 8.41 9.36
C TYR A 80 11.13 8.20 10.79
N TYR A 81 10.30 7.20 11.02
CA TYR A 81 9.63 6.97 12.30
C TYR A 81 9.65 5.49 12.65
N GLU A 82 9.92 5.15 13.90
CA GLU A 82 9.80 3.77 14.38
C GLU A 82 8.34 3.47 14.77
N TYR A 83 7.86 2.27 14.44
CA TYR A 83 6.53 1.82 14.80
C TYR A 83 6.54 0.33 15.17
N GLU A 84 5.72 -0.06 16.16
CA GLU A 84 5.56 -1.45 16.57
C GLU A 84 4.25 -2.02 16.01
N CYS A 85 4.33 -3.11 15.25
CA CYS A 85 3.14 -3.76 14.72
C CYS A 85 2.33 -4.41 15.86
N GLU A 86 1.07 -4.03 16.02
CA GLU A 86 0.19 -4.61 17.06
C GLU A 86 -0.05 -6.11 16.89
N GLU A 87 -0.08 -6.63 15.65
CA GLU A 87 -0.35 -8.04 15.38
C GLU A 87 0.86 -8.95 15.63
N CYS A 88 2.08 -8.51 15.31
CA CYS A 88 3.28 -9.36 15.43
C CYS A 88 4.30 -8.90 16.48
N GLY A 89 4.10 -7.72 17.09
CA GLY A 89 4.96 -7.14 18.12
C GLY A 89 6.36 -6.74 17.63
N LYS A 90 6.58 -6.68 16.31
CA LYS A 90 7.89 -6.30 15.74
C LYS A 90 7.95 -4.81 15.46
N ARG A 91 9.09 -4.21 15.79
CA ARG A 91 9.42 -2.83 15.46
C ARG A 91 10.00 -2.73 14.06
N PHE A 92 9.58 -1.72 13.31
CA PHE A 92 10.05 -1.42 11.95
C PHE A 92 10.17 0.09 11.75
N GLU A 93 10.90 0.51 10.73
CA GLU A 93 10.97 1.91 10.31
C GLU A 93 9.88 2.21 9.27
N ILE A 94 9.24 3.37 9.39
CA ILE A 94 8.32 3.97 8.43
C ILE A 94 9.02 5.19 7.84
N THR A 95 9.19 5.20 6.51
CA THR A 95 9.50 6.43 5.77
C THR A 95 8.23 7.01 5.19
N THR A 96 7.93 8.27 5.53
CA THR A 96 6.81 9.02 4.97
C THR A 96 7.32 9.98 3.89
N TYR A 97 6.61 10.00 2.75
CA TYR A 97 6.83 10.92 1.65
C TYR A 97 5.58 11.79 1.40
N THR A 98 5.72 13.10 1.46
CA THR A 98 4.61 14.09 1.41
C THR A 98 4.78 15.03 0.21
N TYR A 99 4.80 14.46 -1.00
CA TYR A 99 5.00 15.27 -2.21
C TYR A 99 3.67 15.80 -2.80
N VAL A 100 2.82 14.90 -3.31
CA VAL A 100 1.45 15.22 -3.80
C VAL A 100 0.38 14.62 -2.89
N SER A 101 0.74 13.54 -2.20
CA SER A 101 -0.08 12.74 -1.29
C SER A 101 0.86 12.12 -0.28
N HIS A 102 0.35 11.73 0.88
CA HIS A 102 1.11 10.96 1.86
C HIS A 102 1.30 9.54 1.34
N ARG A 103 2.55 9.08 1.33
CA ARG A 103 2.93 7.71 0.99
C ARG A 103 3.86 7.18 2.05
N TRP A 104 3.71 5.91 2.35
CA TRP A 104 4.51 5.23 3.35
C TRP A 104 5.28 4.09 2.71
N LYS A 105 6.53 3.93 3.15
CA LYS A 105 7.36 2.76 2.92
C LYS A 105 7.80 2.23 4.27
N THR A 106 7.83 0.92 4.44
CA THR A 106 8.27 0.30 5.70
C THR A 106 9.48 -0.60 5.48
N GLU A 107 10.41 -0.58 6.42
CA GLU A 107 11.67 -1.32 6.34
C GLU A 107 11.91 -2.08 7.64
N ARG A 108 12.38 -3.33 7.52
CA ARG A 108 12.72 -4.15 8.68
C ARG A 108 13.92 -3.51 9.37
N LEU A 109 13.86 -3.35 10.69
CA LEU A 109 15.04 -2.99 11.47
C LEU A 109 15.98 -4.21 11.46
N GLU A 110 17.19 -4.04 10.96
CA GLU A 110 18.25 -5.02 11.12
C GLU A 110 18.77 -4.92 12.56
N GLU A 111 18.72 -6.02 13.31
CA GLU A 111 19.40 -6.11 14.60
C GLU A 111 20.89 -6.39 14.33
N GLU A 112 21.78 -5.44 14.67
CA GLU A 112 23.24 -5.65 14.75
C GLU A 112 23.62 -6.74 15.76
#